data_AF-A0A1M7A1P4-F1
#
_entry.id   AF-A0A1M7A1P4-F1
#
_cell.length_a   1.000
_cell.length_b   1.000
_cell.length_c   1.000
_cell.angle_alpha   90.00
_cell.angle_beta   90.00
_cell.angle_gamma   90.00
#
_symmetry.space_group_name_H-M   'P 1'
#
loop_
_entity.id
_entity.type
_entity.pdbx_description
1 polymer ?
#
loop_
_entity_poly.entity_id
_entity_poly.type
_entity_poly.pdbx_seq_one_letter_code
_entity_poly.pdbx_strand_id
1 'polypeptide(L)'
;MKYRFYSPVQGIIDYDFNKDMDYDSYFDEEAMEELGEVDFDFLTAEDLTAYQEEINQAIRKEWDYETDEDMGLMHYFAYGSREIHKDLLKKVTAAYPRIETVGDKAYGVMVCDIEKPLTDQEIEILKDYFSGQYSDGWGEGFAQTGIETKHGVVYLDL
;
A
#
# COMPACT_ATOMS: atom_id res chain seq x y z
N MET A 1 -9.81 -19.10 -2.85
CA MET A 1 -10.31 -18.46 -1.60
C MET A 1 -9.55 -17.15 -1.42
N LYS A 2 -10.06 -16.17 -0.67
CA LYS A 2 -9.31 -14.92 -0.40
C LYS A 2 -9.09 -14.73 1.08
N TYR A 3 -7.86 -14.40 1.46
CA TYR A 3 -7.53 -13.88 2.79
C TYR A 3 -7.23 -12.38 2.65
N ARG A 4 -7.56 -11.62 3.69
CA ARG A 4 -7.36 -10.17 3.72
C ARG A 4 -6.66 -9.76 5.00
N PHE A 5 -5.57 -9.02 4.86
CA PHE A 5 -4.79 -8.50 5.96
C PHE A 5 -4.97 -6.98 5.96
N TYR A 6 -5.63 -6.44 6.97
CA TYR A 6 -5.96 -5.03 7.07
C TYR A 6 -4.92 -4.30 7.93
N SER A 7 -4.40 -3.19 7.44
CA SER A 7 -3.62 -2.18 8.18
C SER A 7 -4.41 -0.87 8.23
N PRO A 8 -4.36 -0.11 9.33
CA PRO A 8 -4.79 1.29 9.33
C PRO A 8 -4.13 2.06 8.19
N VAL A 9 -4.79 3.12 7.72
CA VAL A 9 -4.23 4.01 6.72
C VAL A 9 -4.58 5.45 7.06
N GLN A 10 -3.63 6.33 6.82
CA GLN A 10 -3.80 7.77 6.85
C GLN A 10 -3.07 8.37 5.63
N GLY A 11 -3.11 9.69 5.49
CA GLY A 11 -2.41 10.31 4.39
C GLY A 11 -2.48 11.82 4.44
N ILE A 12 -2.10 12.44 3.33
CA ILE A 12 -2.24 13.87 3.08
C ILE A 12 -2.79 14.09 1.68
N ILE A 13 -3.26 15.29 1.42
CA ILE A 13 -3.53 15.80 0.08
C ILE A 13 -2.79 17.12 -0.12
N ASP A 14 -2.00 17.21 -1.18
CA ASP A 14 -1.34 18.42 -1.66
C ASP A 14 -2.22 19.07 -2.75
N TYR A 15 -2.67 20.30 -2.48
CA TYR A 15 -3.54 21.08 -3.37
C TYR A 15 -2.77 21.85 -4.46
N ASP A 16 -1.45 21.94 -4.34
CA ASP A 16 -0.54 22.53 -5.33
C ASP A 16 -0.16 21.53 -6.44
N PHE A 17 -0.60 20.28 -6.32
CA PHE A 17 -0.37 19.18 -7.25
C PHE A 17 1.12 18.80 -7.39
N ASN A 18 1.90 18.97 -6.33
CA ASN A 18 3.27 18.47 -6.32
C ASN A 18 3.26 16.94 -6.30
N LYS A 19 3.94 16.32 -7.27
CA LYS A 19 4.05 14.84 -7.38
C LYS A 19 5.44 14.32 -7.07
N ASP A 20 6.43 15.21 -7.10
CA ASP A 20 7.84 14.89 -6.91
C ASP A 20 8.27 15.02 -5.43
N MET A 21 7.33 15.34 -4.54
CA MET A 21 7.57 15.33 -3.09
C MET A 21 7.38 13.94 -2.51
N ASP A 22 8.24 13.58 -1.56
CA ASP A 22 8.08 12.41 -0.72
C ASP A 22 7.12 12.72 0.43
N TYR A 23 6.33 11.74 0.88
CA TYR A 23 5.42 11.90 2.03
C TYR A 23 6.14 12.45 3.27
N ASP A 24 7.37 11.99 3.54
CA ASP A 24 8.16 12.42 4.69
C ASP A 24 8.55 13.91 4.63
N SER A 25 8.59 14.51 3.42
CA SER A 25 8.96 15.93 3.24
C SER A 25 7.93 16.88 3.87
N TYR A 26 6.66 16.47 3.98
CA TYR A 26 5.61 17.28 4.62
C TYR A 26 5.74 17.33 6.14
N PHE A 27 6.63 16.52 6.72
CA PHE A 27 6.93 16.48 8.15
C PHE A 27 8.33 17.02 8.49
N ASP A 28 9.12 17.37 7.47
CA ASP A 28 10.46 17.94 7.62
C ASP A 28 10.39 19.47 7.56
N GLU A 29 10.71 20.13 8.68
CA GLU A 29 10.69 21.60 8.77
C GLU A 29 11.67 22.26 7.79
N GLU A 30 12.84 21.67 7.54
CA GLU A 30 13.83 22.22 6.60
C GLU A 30 13.33 22.08 5.16
N ALA A 31 12.73 20.94 4.81
CA ALA A 31 12.13 20.74 3.48
C ALA A 31 10.96 21.70 3.22
N MET A 32 10.08 21.90 4.21
CA MET A 32 8.96 22.83 4.13
C MET A 32 9.43 24.29 4.02
N GLU A 33 10.50 24.67 4.72
CA GLU A 33 11.10 26.02 4.58
C GLU A 33 11.67 26.26 3.17
N GLU A 34 12.26 25.25 2.52
CA GLU A 34 12.77 25.36 1.15
C GLU A 34 11.66 25.45 0.09
N LEU A 35 10.53 24.78 0.32
CA LEU A 35 9.40 24.72 -0.60
C LEU A 35 8.48 25.96 -0.53
N GLY A 36 8.44 26.64 0.62
CA GLY A 36 7.57 27.78 0.87
C GLY A 36 6.20 27.37 1.43
N GLU A 37 5.18 28.22 1.30
CA GLU A 37 3.81 27.86 1.69
C GLU A 37 3.28 26.78 0.74
N VAL A 38 3.22 25.53 1.21
CA VAL A 38 2.55 24.40 0.55
C VAL A 38 1.12 24.32 1.07
N ASP A 39 0.14 24.30 0.18
CA ASP A 39 -1.26 24.09 0.55
C ASP A 39 -1.57 22.59 0.63
N PHE A 40 -1.58 22.03 1.84
CA PHE A 40 -1.89 20.62 2.06
C PHE A 40 -2.73 20.39 3.32
N ASP A 41 -3.48 19.28 3.33
CA ASP A 41 -4.28 18.84 4.48
C ASP A 41 -4.02 17.37 4.83
N PHE A 42 -4.13 17.05 6.11
CA PHE A 42 -4.12 15.66 6.59
C PHE A 42 -5.44 14.96 6.27
N LEU A 43 -5.35 13.72 5.78
CA LEU A 43 -6.48 12.86 5.50
C LEU A 43 -6.58 11.76 6.56
N THR A 44 -7.72 11.70 7.24
CA THR A 44 -8.06 10.57 8.11
C THR A 44 -8.47 9.35 7.29
N ALA A 45 -8.58 8.20 7.95
CA ALA A 45 -9.12 6.99 7.33
C ALA A 45 -10.54 7.22 6.76
N GLU A 46 -11.36 8.04 7.42
CA GLU A 46 -12.68 8.44 6.94
C GLU A 46 -12.60 9.29 5.66
N ASP A 47 -11.69 10.26 5.60
CA ASP A 47 -11.52 11.13 4.42
C ASP A 47 -11.04 10.33 3.20
N LEU A 48 -10.14 9.37 3.42
CA LEU A 48 -9.59 8.50 2.38
C LEU A 48 -10.64 7.61 1.69
N THR A 49 -11.81 7.41 2.31
CA THR A 49 -12.92 6.70 1.65
C THR A 49 -13.39 7.39 0.37
N ALA A 50 -13.24 8.72 0.29
CA ALA A 50 -13.61 9.50 -0.88
C ALA A 50 -12.67 9.30 -2.08
N TYR A 51 -11.45 8.80 -1.84
CA TYR A 51 -10.39 8.63 -2.83
C TYR A 51 -10.09 7.15 -3.15
N GLN A 52 -10.88 6.22 -2.59
CA GLN A 52 -10.63 4.78 -2.73
C GLN A 52 -10.51 4.33 -4.19
N GLU A 53 -11.29 4.90 -5.11
CA GLU A 53 -11.26 4.49 -6.51
C GLU A 53 -9.98 4.96 -7.19
N GLU A 54 -9.63 6.24 -7.07
CA GLU A 54 -8.40 6.83 -7.59
C GLU A 54 -7.16 6.10 -7.04
N ILE A 55 -7.14 5.82 -5.74
CA ILE A 55 -6.06 5.08 -5.10
C ILE A 55 -5.95 3.67 -5.68
N ASN A 56 -7.04 2.93 -5.76
CA ASN A 56 -7.01 1.57 -6.28
C ASN A 56 -6.65 1.52 -7.78
N GLN A 57 -6.98 2.55 -8.56
CA GLN A 57 -6.55 2.66 -9.95
C GLN A 57 -5.04 2.88 -10.04
N ALA A 58 -4.48 3.76 -9.19
CA ALA A 58 -3.04 3.96 -9.11
C ALA A 58 -2.33 2.66 -8.71
N ILE A 59 -2.81 1.97 -7.67
CA ILE A 59 -2.26 0.67 -7.23
C ILE A 59 -2.23 -0.31 -8.40
N ARG A 60 -3.36 -0.50 -9.08
CA ARG A 60 -3.43 -1.46 -10.20
C ARG A 60 -2.46 -1.11 -11.32
N LYS A 61 -2.35 0.16 -11.68
CA LYS A 61 -1.45 0.60 -12.75
C LYS A 61 0.02 0.28 -12.43
N GLU A 62 0.42 0.45 -11.18
CA GLU A 62 1.77 0.12 -10.72
C GLU A 62 2.02 -1.39 -10.76
N TRP A 63 1.11 -2.17 -10.19
CA TRP A 63 1.23 -3.62 -10.14
C TRP A 63 1.12 -4.32 -11.49
N ASP A 64 0.33 -3.77 -12.42
CA ASP A 64 0.28 -4.23 -13.81
C ASP A 64 1.62 -3.98 -14.54
N TYR A 65 2.46 -3.06 -14.06
CA TYR A 65 3.78 -2.75 -14.62
C TYR A 65 4.93 -3.56 -13.98
N GLU A 66 4.85 -3.80 -12.67
CA GLU A 66 5.91 -4.42 -11.87
C GLU A 66 6.07 -5.94 -12.06
N THR A 67 4.98 -6.68 -12.35
CA THR A 67 5.04 -8.15 -12.31
C THR A 67 4.55 -8.81 -13.61
N ASP A 68 5.47 -9.38 -14.39
CA ASP A 68 5.17 -10.26 -15.54
C ASP A 68 4.57 -11.63 -15.12
N GLU A 69 4.67 -11.96 -13.83
CA GLU A 69 4.15 -13.17 -13.24
C GLU A 69 2.98 -12.77 -12.33
N ASP A 70 1.76 -13.30 -12.57
CA ASP A 70 0.49 -12.99 -11.86
C ASP A 70 0.50 -13.37 -10.34
N MET A 71 1.59 -13.10 -9.61
CA MET A 71 1.84 -13.40 -8.20
C MET A 71 1.84 -12.15 -7.31
N GLY A 72 1.96 -10.95 -7.87
CA GLY A 72 2.10 -9.70 -7.09
C GLY A 72 3.25 -9.80 -6.09
N LEU A 73 3.04 -9.36 -4.85
CA LEU A 73 4.06 -9.40 -3.78
C LEU A 73 4.57 -10.82 -3.47
N MET A 74 3.81 -11.87 -3.80
CA MET A 74 4.28 -13.23 -3.58
C MET A 74 5.48 -13.60 -4.45
N HIS A 75 5.72 -12.87 -5.54
CA HIS A 75 6.97 -12.96 -6.30
C HIS A 75 8.17 -12.69 -5.39
N TYR A 76 8.19 -11.56 -4.69
CA TYR A 76 9.28 -11.19 -3.78
C TYR A 76 9.38 -12.10 -2.56
N PHE A 77 8.24 -12.58 -2.03
CA PHE A 77 8.25 -13.58 -0.95
C PHE A 77 8.93 -14.89 -1.36
N ALA A 78 8.83 -15.26 -2.65
CA ALA A 78 9.42 -16.47 -3.19
C ALA A 78 10.95 -16.41 -3.31
N TYR A 79 11.57 -15.24 -3.15
CA TYR A 79 13.02 -15.05 -3.21
C TYR A 79 13.61 -14.71 -1.83
N GLY A 80 14.78 -15.28 -1.52
CA GLY A 80 15.55 -14.91 -0.32
C GLY A 80 15.32 -15.80 0.91
N SER A 81 15.46 -15.24 2.11
CA SER A 81 15.46 -16.02 3.37
C SER A 81 14.15 -16.75 3.68
N ARG A 82 13.06 -16.37 2.99
CA ARG A 82 11.71 -16.92 3.16
C ARG A 82 11.38 -18.07 2.21
N GLU A 83 12.30 -18.44 1.29
CA GLU A 83 12.21 -19.64 0.45
C GLU A 83 12.04 -20.95 1.24
N ILE A 84 12.41 -20.94 2.53
CA ILE A 84 12.20 -22.06 3.45
C ILE A 84 10.71 -22.39 3.63
N HIS A 85 9.81 -21.43 3.39
CA HIS A 85 8.36 -21.58 3.53
C HIS A 85 7.68 -22.10 2.24
N LYS A 86 8.26 -23.12 1.59
CA LYS A 86 7.76 -23.67 0.31
C LYS A 86 6.31 -24.14 0.35
N ASP A 87 5.84 -24.61 1.50
CA ASP A 87 4.45 -25.05 1.63
C ASP A 87 3.47 -23.87 1.69
N LEU A 88 3.89 -22.71 2.20
CA LEU A 88 3.11 -21.48 2.17
C LEU A 88 2.98 -20.95 0.73
N LEU A 89 4.07 -20.98 -0.05
CA LEU A 89 4.08 -20.61 -1.47
C LEU A 89 3.16 -21.47 -2.35
N LYS A 90 2.89 -22.73 -1.95
CA LYS A 90 1.90 -23.58 -2.65
C LYS A 90 0.46 -23.24 -2.29
N LYS A 91 0.24 -22.49 -1.21
CA LYS A 91 -1.09 -22.12 -0.71
C LYS A 91 -1.46 -20.70 -1.10
N VAL A 92 -0.51 -19.78 -1.13
CA VAL A 92 -0.71 -18.38 -1.48
C VAL A 92 -0.12 -18.15 -2.85
N THR A 93 -0.97 -17.99 -3.85
CA THR A 93 -0.54 -17.87 -5.25
C THR A 93 -0.29 -16.43 -5.66
N ALA A 94 -1.00 -15.48 -5.03
CA ALA A 94 -0.80 -14.06 -5.28
C ALA A 94 -1.17 -13.21 -4.07
N ALA A 95 -0.60 -12.01 -3.98
CA ALA A 95 -0.96 -11.00 -2.99
C ALA A 95 -0.86 -9.61 -3.61
N TYR A 96 -1.95 -8.85 -3.54
CA TYR A 96 -2.03 -7.50 -4.10
C TYR A 96 -2.55 -6.51 -3.06
N PRO A 97 -1.89 -5.35 -2.88
CA PRO A 97 -2.40 -4.29 -2.04
C PRO A 97 -3.64 -3.65 -2.67
N ARG A 98 -4.49 -3.07 -1.82
CA ARG A 98 -5.67 -2.27 -2.17
C ARG A 98 -6.00 -1.30 -1.03
N ILE A 99 -6.87 -0.36 -1.32
CA ILE A 99 -7.70 0.30 -0.29
C ILE A 99 -9.09 -0.31 -0.28
N GLU A 100 -9.57 -0.71 0.89
CA GLU A 100 -10.96 -1.13 1.12
C GLU A 100 -11.59 -0.31 2.24
N THR A 101 -12.78 0.22 2.01
CA THR A 101 -13.61 0.87 3.03
C THR A 101 -14.35 -0.20 3.83
N VAL A 102 -14.14 -0.20 5.14
CA VAL A 102 -14.84 -1.07 6.09
C VAL A 102 -15.61 -0.18 7.07
N GLY A 103 -16.94 -0.17 6.93
CA GLY A 103 -17.77 0.80 7.64
C GLY A 103 -17.62 2.19 7.01
N ASP A 104 -17.12 3.14 7.78
CA ASP A 104 -16.86 4.53 7.40
C ASP A 104 -15.37 4.86 7.27
N LYS A 105 -14.48 3.86 7.42
CA LYS A 105 -13.02 4.04 7.40
C LYS A 105 -12.37 3.25 6.26
N ALA A 106 -11.42 3.88 5.60
CA ALA A 106 -10.50 3.22 4.67
C ALA A 106 -9.44 2.40 5.43
N TYR A 107 -8.98 1.32 4.80
CA TYR A 107 -7.88 0.50 5.26
C TYR A 107 -6.98 0.12 4.09
N GLY A 108 -5.67 0.11 4.33
CA GLY A 108 -4.74 -0.65 3.51
C GLY A 108 -5.02 -2.13 3.66
N VAL A 109 -5.20 -2.85 2.56
CA VAL A 109 -5.48 -4.29 2.61
C VAL A 109 -4.61 -5.07 1.65
N MET A 110 -3.96 -6.11 2.17
CA MET A 110 -3.32 -7.11 1.34
C MET A 110 -4.33 -8.21 1.02
N VAL A 111 -4.70 -8.32 -0.25
CA VAL A 111 -5.64 -9.33 -0.74
C VAL A 111 -4.86 -10.51 -1.29
N CYS A 112 -4.89 -11.61 -0.57
CA CYS A 112 -4.18 -12.83 -0.94
C CYS A 112 -5.12 -13.83 -1.63
N ASP A 113 -4.68 -14.38 -2.76
CA ASP A 113 -5.33 -15.52 -3.40
C ASP A 113 -4.79 -16.82 -2.80
N ILE A 114 -5.72 -17.62 -2.27
CA ILE A 114 -5.44 -18.78 -1.44
C ILE A 114 -6.05 -20.06 -2.04
N GLU A 115 -5.22 -21.06 -2.26
CA GLU A 115 -5.58 -22.41 -2.74
C GLU A 115 -6.01 -23.34 -1.60
N LYS A 116 -5.42 -23.20 -0.40
CA LYS A 116 -5.72 -24.04 0.77
C LYS A 116 -5.70 -23.23 2.06
N PRO A 117 -6.53 -23.59 3.06
CA PRO A 117 -6.51 -22.93 4.37
C PRO A 117 -5.11 -22.80 4.95
N LEU A 118 -4.84 -21.61 5.49
CA LEU A 118 -3.62 -21.32 6.20
C LEU A 118 -3.76 -21.72 7.67
N THR A 119 -2.69 -22.20 8.24
CA THR A 119 -2.52 -22.39 9.69
C THR A 119 -2.26 -21.04 10.36
N ASP A 120 -2.47 -20.96 11.68
CA ASP A 120 -2.19 -19.74 12.44
C ASP A 120 -0.73 -19.29 12.29
N GLN A 121 0.22 -20.23 12.27
CA GLN A 121 1.63 -19.92 12.06
C GLN A 121 1.90 -19.33 10.67
N GLU A 122 1.25 -19.84 9.62
CA GLU A 122 1.36 -19.30 8.26
C GLU A 122 0.76 -17.89 8.15
N ILE A 123 -0.34 -17.63 8.87
CA ILE A 123 -0.94 -16.29 8.96
C ILE A 123 0.02 -15.31 9.61
N GLU A 124 0.70 -15.70 10.71
CA GLU A 124 1.68 -14.82 11.37
C GLU A 124 2.91 -14.54 10.50
N ILE A 125 3.39 -15.53 9.73
CA ILE A 125 4.48 -15.31 8.76
C ILE A 125 4.07 -14.28 7.69
N LEU A 126 2.85 -14.37 7.17
CA LEU A 126 2.34 -13.40 6.20
C LEU A 126 2.15 -12.01 6.82
N LYS A 127 1.68 -11.91 8.07
CA LYS A 127 1.58 -10.62 8.77
C LYS A 127 2.93 -9.95 8.93
N ASP A 128 3.96 -10.69 9.38
CA ASP A 128 5.33 -10.19 9.48
C ASP A 128 5.81 -9.67 8.13
N TYR A 129 5.64 -10.47 7.09
CA TYR A 129 6.04 -10.08 5.74
C TYR A 129 5.32 -8.82 5.25
N PHE A 130 3.99 -8.78 5.32
CA PHE A 130 3.21 -7.64 4.85
C PHE A 130 3.44 -6.40 5.71
N SER A 131 3.70 -6.52 7.02
CA SER A 131 4.05 -5.38 7.87
C SER A 131 5.31 -4.66 7.39
N GLY A 132 6.33 -5.42 6.94
CA GLY A 132 7.50 -4.82 6.29
C GLY A 132 7.13 -4.14 4.98
N GLN A 133 6.25 -4.75 4.18
CA GLN A 133 5.80 -4.15 2.92
C GLN A 133 4.96 -2.88 3.12
N TYR A 134 4.17 -2.74 4.19
CA TYR A 134 3.46 -1.49 4.49
C TYR A 134 4.43 -0.36 4.79
N SER A 135 5.46 -0.63 5.61
CA SER A 135 6.51 0.34 5.95
C SER A 135 7.36 0.75 4.74
N ASP A 136 7.60 -0.16 3.81
CA ASP A 136 8.40 0.10 2.61
C ASP A 136 7.56 0.68 1.45
N GLY A 137 6.24 0.84 1.65
CA GLY A 137 5.35 1.46 0.68
C GLY A 137 4.78 0.54 -0.40
N TRP A 138 4.42 -0.69 -0.03
CA TRP A 138 3.93 -1.75 -0.92
C TRP A 138 4.87 -2.10 -2.07
N GLY A 139 6.17 -2.17 -1.80
CA GLY A 139 7.21 -2.33 -2.81
C GLY A 139 7.95 -1.01 -3.03
N GLU A 140 9.02 -1.01 -3.85
CA GLU A 140 9.79 0.21 -4.13
C GLU A 140 8.95 1.22 -4.93
N GLY A 141 8.19 2.07 -4.24
CA GLY A 141 7.66 3.31 -4.82
C GLY A 141 6.17 3.59 -4.72
N PHE A 142 5.30 2.64 -4.29
CA PHE A 142 3.86 2.92 -4.31
C PHE A 142 3.41 3.92 -3.23
N ALA A 143 3.71 3.68 -1.95
CA ALA A 143 3.31 4.64 -0.89
C ALA A 143 4.12 5.94 -0.94
N GLN A 144 5.18 5.98 -1.75
CA GLN A 144 6.02 7.17 -1.92
C GLN A 144 5.63 8.01 -3.14
N THR A 145 4.81 7.49 -4.06
CA THR A 145 4.38 8.24 -5.24
C THR A 145 3.03 8.92 -5.01
N GLY A 146 2.95 10.20 -5.33
CA GLY A 146 1.72 10.98 -5.25
C GLY A 146 0.63 10.48 -6.21
N ILE A 147 -0.58 10.27 -5.69
CA ILE A 147 -1.75 9.82 -6.44
C ILE A 147 -2.56 11.04 -6.90
N GLU A 148 -2.53 11.33 -8.19
CA GLU A 148 -3.27 12.45 -8.75
C GLU A 148 -4.78 12.23 -8.69
N THR A 149 -5.48 13.19 -8.08
CA THR A 149 -6.93 13.27 -8.06
C THR A 149 -7.38 14.59 -8.71
N LYS A 150 -8.68 14.77 -8.89
CA LYS A 150 -9.24 16.06 -9.35
C LYS A 150 -9.05 17.20 -8.35
N HIS A 151 -8.74 16.90 -7.09
CA HIS A 151 -8.69 17.86 -6.00
C HIS A 151 -7.27 18.18 -5.54
N GLY A 152 -6.28 17.37 -5.92
CA GLY A 152 -4.91 17.46 -5.45
C GLY A 152 -4.20 16.12 -5.59
N VAL A 153 -2.98 16.02 -5.07
CA VAL A 153 -2.18 14.81 -5.06
C VAL A 153 -2.25 14.17 -3.68
N VAL A 154 -2.75 12.94 -3.62
CA VAL A 154 -2.90 12.18 -2.36
C VAL A 154 -1.67 11.31 -2.12
N TYR A 155 -1.15 11.36 -0.91
CA TYR A 155 -0.09 10.47 -0.44
C TYR A 155 -0.60 9.63 0.74
N LEU A 156 -0.16 8.37 0.83
CA LEU A 156 -0.65 7.41 1.81
C LEU A 156 0.45 6.99 2.78
N ASP A 157 0.03 6.71 4.01
CA ASP A 157 0.86 6.22 5.10
C ASP A 157 0.14 5.06 5.80
N LEU A 158 0.87 3.95 6.00
CA LEU A 158 0.33 2.58 6.07
C LEU A 158 0.96 1.69 7.13
#